data_AF-A0A653PAR2-F1
#
_entry.id   AF-A0A653PAR2-F1
#
_cell.length_a   1.000
_cell.length_b   1.000
_cell.length_c   1.000
_cell.angle_alpha   90.00
_cell.angle_beta   90.00
_cell.angle_gamma   90.00
#
_symmetry.space_group_name_H-M   'P 1'
#
loop_
_entity.id
_entity.type
_entity.pdbx_description
1 polymer ?
#
loop_
_entity_poly.entity_id
_entity_poly.type
_entity_poly.pdbx_seq_one_letter_code
_entity_poly.pdbx_strand_id
1 'polypeptide(L)'
;MKINSMNMKIKIQKILIGIIILTTNLVLGQNNSSINWTENEKAQYIKLTALANYVYQKENSEISKDSLFIKYIYFDNVLNDTLVERKERRILAFDTLFYYFRKTVDSIGLENLDAKPVRFYKKHKIYDPFNEEKSNQTTIGGEKMYTKDDNIFAYFNKKDPENPIGVLLFEPETNKLGSWILINQGGYHYFLSFNLL
;
A
#
# COMPACT_ATOMS: atom_id res chain seq x y z
N MET A 1 -19.09 62.34 3.81
CA MET A 1 -18.72 61.29 2.83
C MET A 1 -17.57 60.36 3.30
N LYS A 2 -17.43 60.05 4.60
CA LYS A 2 -16.35 59.20 5.15
C LYS A 2 -16.80 57.81 5.62
N ILE A 3 -18.08 57.63 5.94
CA ILE A 3 -18.64 56.40 6.53
C ILE A 3 -18.65 55.23 5.51
N ASN A 4 -18.90 55.53 4.23
CA ASN A 4 -18.93 54.51 3.18
C ASN A 4 -17.57 53.89 2.86
N SER A 5 -16.46 54.62 3.01
CA SER A 5 -15.13 54.06 2.72
C SER A 5 -14.63 53.14 3.84
N MET A 6 -15.04 53.39 5.08
CA MET A 6 -14.67 52.56 6.23
C MET A 6 -15.34 51.17 6.18
N ASN A 7 -16.64 51.12 5.85
CA ASN A 7 -17.36 49.85 5.66
C ASN A 7 -16.83 49.02 4.48
N MET A 8 -16.34 49.69 3.44
CA MET A 8 -15.74 49.04 2.27
C MET A 8 -14.39 48.39 2.62
N LYS A 9 -13.54 49.09 3.39
CA LYS A 9 -12.26 48.55 3.88
C LYS A 9 -12.45 47.30 4.75
N ILE A 10 -13.44 47.29 5.63
CA ILE A 10 -13.75 46.13 6.49
C ILE A 10 -14.23 44.93 5.66
N LYS A 11 -15.08 45.16 4.64
CA LYS A 11 -15.51 44.08 3.72
C LYS A 11 -14.34 43.49 2.92
N ILE A 12 -13.46 44.34 2.39
CA ILE A 12 -12.28 43.93 1.64
C ILE A 12 -11.31 43.13 2.53
N GLN A 13 -11.08 43.56 3.78
CA GLN A 13 -10.27 42.81 4.75
C GLN A 13 -10.86 41.43 5.07
N LYS A 14 -12.18 41.33 5.25
CA LYS A 14 -12.84 40.04 5.49
C LYS A 14 -12.74 39.09 4.30
N ILE A 15 -12.86 39.60 3.06
CA ILE A 15 -12.69 38.81 1.84
C ILE A 15 -11.23 38.34 1.70
N LEU A 16 -10.26 39.21 1.95
CA LEU A 16 -8.84 38.85 1.95
C LEU A 16 -8.49 37.78 2.97
N ILE A 17 -9.00 37.88 4.20
CA ILE A 17 -8.82 36.85 5.25
C ILE A 17 -9.47 35.53 4.81
N GLY A 18 -10.67 35.58 4.22
CA GLY A 18 -11.34 34.39 3.68
C GLY A 18 -10.53 33.69 2.59
N ILE A 19 -9.93 34.45 1.67
CA ILE A 19 -9.08 33.91 0.60
C ILE A 19 -7.80 33.29 1.17
N ILE A 20 -7.17 33.94 2.17
CA ILE A 20 -5.95 33.42 2.83
C ILE A 20 -6.25 32.09 3.56
N ILE A 21 -7.40 31.97 4.22
CA ILE A 21 -7.83 30.72 4.89
C ILE A 21 -8.19 29.64 3.86
N LEU A 22 -8.70 30.02 2.69
CA LEU A 22 -9.04 29.05 1.63
C LEU A 22 -7.79 28.51 0.92
N THR A 23 -6.75 29.33 0.74
CA THR A 23 -5.51 28.90 0.08
C THR A 23 -4.59 28.07 0.99
N THR A 24 -4.64 28.26 2.31
CA THR A 24 -3.86 27.42 3.23
C THR A 24 -4.36 25.98 3.31
N ASN A 25 -5.65 25.74 3.00
CA ASN A 25 -6.21 24.38 2.97
C ASN A 25 -5.90 23.61 1.67
N LEU A 26 -5.49 24.28 0.59
CA LEU A 26 -5.17 23.63 -0.69
C LEU A 26 -3.70 23.18 -0.79
N VAL A 27 -2.83 23.62 0.11
CA VAL A 27 -1.38 23.34 0.06
C VAL A 27 -0.93 22.31 1.11
N LEU A 28 -1.82 21.88 2.02
CA LEU A 28 -1.48 20.92 3.08
C LEU A 28 -1.59 19.43 2.65
N GLY A 29 -1.91 19.15 1.40
CA GLY A 29 -2.02 17.77 0.89
C GLY A 29 -0.71 17.12 0.42
N GLN A 30 0.42 17.84 0.41
CA GLN A 30 1.64 17.36 -0.28
C GLN A 30 2.95 17.44 0.51
N ASN A 31 2.98 17.94 1.75
CA ASN A 31 4.24 18.02 2.51
C ASN A 31 4.32 16.95 3.62
N ASN A 32 5.14 15.92 3.31
CA ASN A 32 5.63 14.81 4.15
C ASN A 32 4.58 13.84 4.70
N SER A 33 4.10 12.94 3.84
CA SER A 33 3.15 11.86 4.13
C SER A 33 3.64 10.80 5.14
N SER A 34 4.90 10.86 5.61
CA SER A 34 5.50 9.92 6.57
C SER A 34 5.62 10.43 8.00
N ILE A 35 5.10 11.63 8.30
CA ILE A 35 5.00 12.14 9.67
C ILE A 35 4.11 11.16 10.45
N ASN A 36 4.67 10.50 11.46
CA ASN A 36 4.08 9.41 12.24
C ASN A 36 4.21 7.99 11.68
N TRP A 37 5.06 7.74 10.68
CA TRP A 37 5.35 6.37 10.26
C TRP A 37 6.42 5.72 11.15
N THR A 38 6.28 4.44 11.43
CA THR A 38 7.31 3.62 12.08
C THR A 38 8.49 3.40 11.13
N GLU A 39 9.66 3.02 11.66
CA GLU A 39 10.81 2.68 10.81
C GLU A 39 10.54 1.50 9.88
N ASN A 40 9.73 0.55 10.36
CA ASN A 40 9.28 -0.59 9.57
C ASN A 40 8.39 -0.15 8.39
N GLU A 41 7.39 0.70 8.63
CA GLU A 41 6.52 1.27 7.60
C GLU A 41 7.35 2.04 6.54
N LYS A 42 8.35 2.81 6.96
CA LYS A 42 9.27 3.51 6.03
C LYS A 42 10.06 2.52 5.18
N ALA A 43 10.61 1.46 5.78
CA ALA A 43 11.38 0.45 5.07
C ALA A 43 10.52 -0.30 4.02
N GLN A 44 9.28 -0.67 4.40
CA GLN A 44 8.32 -1.30 3.50
C GLN A 44 7.96 -0.40 2.32
N TYR A 45 7.69 0.87 2.59
CA TYR A 45 7.37 1.85 1.55
C TYR A 45 8.54 2.09 0.59
N ILE A 46 9.78 2.19 1.09
CA ILE A 46 10.98 2.29 0.26
C ILE A 46 11.07 1.07 -0.66
N LYS A 47 10.83 -0.13 -0.12
CA LYS A 47 10.92 -1.37 -0.90
C LYS A 47 9.80 -1.48 -1.93
N LEU A 48 8.57 -1.10 -1.59
CA LEU A 48 7.44 -1.01 -2.50
C LEU A 48 7.71 -0.02 -3.64
N THR A 49 8.23 1.16 -3.31
CA THR A 49 8.59 2.19 -4.29
C THR A 49 9.66 1.65 -5.23
N ALA A 50 10.70 1.00 -4.70
CA ALA A 50 11.74 0.39 -5.52
C ALA A 50 11.20 -0.75 -6.40
N LEU A 51 10.27 -1.56 -5.90
CA LEU A 51 9.59 -2.60 -6.69
C LEU A 51 8.76 -2.00 -7.83
N ALA A 52 7.92 -1.00 -7.53
CA ALA A 52 7.09 -0.35 -8.54
C ALA A 52 7.96 0.27 -9.66
N ASN A 53 9.03 0.98 -9.28
CA ASN A 53 10.01 1.50 -10.25
C ASN A 53 10.71 0.39 -11.03
N TYR A 54 11.03 -0.74 -10.39
CA TYR A 54 11.71 -1.85 -11.05
C TYR A 54 10.86 -2.50 -12.14
N VAL A 55 9.53 -2.54 -11.98
CA VAL A 55 8.62 -3.24 -12.91
C VAL A 55 7.92 -2.34 -13.92
N TYR A 56 7.86 -1.04 -13.65
CA TYR A 56 7.08 -0.10 -14.44
C TYR A 56 7.47 -0.14 -15.91
N GLN A 57 6.46 -0.31 -16.78
CA GLN A 57 6.60 -0.39 -18.24
C GLN A 57 7.57 -1.47 -18.75
N LYS A 58 8.00 -2.40 -17.90
CA LYS A 58 8.82 -3.53 -18.33
C LYS A 58 7.95 -4.68 -18.79
N GLU A 59 8.36 -5.31 -19.88
CA GLU A 59 7.81 -6.58 -20.32
C GLU A 59 8.20 -7.71 -19.37
N ASN A 60 7.43 -8.80 -19.39
CA ASN A 60 7.67 -9.93 -18.46
C ASN A 60 9.07 -10.54 -18.65
N SER A 61 9.59 -10.55 -19.88
CA SER A 61 10.93 -11.03 -20.22
C SER A 61 12.06 -10.17 -19.67
N GLU A 62 11.78 -8.91 -19.29
CA GLU A 62 12.78 -7.97 -18.76
C GLU A 62 12.87 -8.02 -17.23
N ILE A 63 12.02 -8.83 -16.59
CA ILE A 63 11.87 -8.91 -15.15
C ILE A 63 12.48 -10.23 -14.67
N SER A 64 13.59 -10.13 -13.93
CA SER A 64 14.25 -11.29 -13.35
C SER A 64 13.49 -11.75 -12.11
N LYS A 65 12.97 -12.99 -12.13
CA LYS A 65 12.32 -13.60 -10.96
C LYS A 65 13.25 -13.68 -9.76
N ASP A 66 14.52 -14.03 -9.98
CA ASP A 66 15.53 -14.05 -8.92
C ASP A 66 15.69 -12.66 -8.30
N SER A 67 15.73 -11.60 -9.11
CA SER A 67 15.78 -10.23 -8.60
C SER A 67 14.53 -9.87 -7.80
N LEU A 68 13.34 -10.31 -8.25
CA LEU A 68 12.09 -10.12 -7.52
C LEU A 68 12.14 -10.79 -6.15
N PHE A 69 12.46 -12.08 -6.09
CA PHE A 69 12.45 -12.86 -4.84
C PHE A 69 13.57 -12.44 -3.88
N ILE A 70 14.75 -12.12 -4.39
CA ILE A 70 15.88 -11.68 -3.56
C ILE A 70 15.59 -10.31 -2.93
N LYS A 71 15.03 -9.36 -3.70
CA LYS A 71 14.99 -7.96 -3.28
C LYS A 71 13.63 -7.50 -2.76
N TYR A 72 12.54 -7.93 -3.40
CA TYR A 72 11.25 -7.23 -3.32
C TYR A 72 10.08 -8.08 -2.84
N ILE A 73 10.01 -9.34 -3.25
CA ILE A 73 8.88 -10.25 -3.01
C ILE A 73 9.30 -11.30 -2.00
N TYR A 74 8.51 -11.48 -0.94
CA TYR A 74 8.71 -12.57 -0.01
C TYR A 74 8.17 -13.86 -0.63
N PHE A 75 9.06 -14.78 -0.98
CA PHE A 75 8.72 -16.07 -1.59
C PHE A 75 9.53 -17.24 -0.99
N ASP A 76 10.29 -16.97 0.07
CA ASP A 76 11.28 -17.90 0.63
C ASP A 76 10.60 -19.18 1.15
N ASN A 77 9.39 -19.07 1.69
CA ASN A 77 8.60 -20.21 2.14
C ASN A 77 8.22 -21.18 0.98
N VAL A 78 8.07 -20.67 -0.25
CA VAL A 78 7.80 -21.50 -1.45
C VAL A 78 9.12 -22.02 -2.02
N LEU A 79 10.16 -21.19 -2.06
CA LEU A 79 11.47 -21.59 -2.59
C LEU A 79 12.10 -22.71 -1.76
N ASN A 80 11.83 -22.73 -0.45
CA ASN A 80 12.31 -23.75 0.51
C ASN A 80 11.36 -24.95 0.66
N ASP A 81 10.32 -25.06 -0.17
CA ASP A 81 9.39 -26.18 -0.14
C ASP A 81 10.09 -27.48 -0.59
N THR A 82 9.99 -28.53 0.23
CA THR A 82 10.62 -29.83 -0.02
C THR A 82 9.87 -30.68 -1.04
N LEU A 83 8.59 -30.36 -1.32
CA LEU A 83 7.79 -31.03 -2.35
C LEU A 83 7.93 -30.30 -3.68
N VAL A 84 8.70 -30.88 -4.60
CA VAL A 84 9.04 -30.27 -5.90
C VAL A 84 7.80 -29.88 -6.71
N GLU A 85 6.82 -30.78 -6.85
CA GLU A 85 5.59 -30.50 -7.63
C GLU A 85 4.80 -29.31 -7.06
N ARG A 86 4.74 -29.19 -5.73
CA ARG A 86 4.05 -28.08 -5.04
C ARG A 86 4.79 -26.76 -5.26
N LYS A 87 6.12 -26.79 -5.18
CA LYS A 87 6.98 -25.64 -5.46
C LYS A 87 6.79 -25.13 -6.88
N GLU A 88 6.88 -26.01 -7.87
CA GLU A 88 6.75 -25.64 -9.30
C GLU A 88 5.38 -25.03 -9.61
N ARG A 89 4.30 -25.64 -9.11
CA ARG A 89 2.94 -25.11 -9.26
C ARG A 89 2.80 -23.70 -8.69
N ARG A 90 3.38 -23.43 -7.52
CA ARG A 90 3.31 -22.12 -6.87
C ARG A 90 4.17 -21.07 -7.57
N ILE A 91 5.32 -21.45 -8.12
CA ILE A 91 6.13 -20.57 -8.98
C ILE A 91 5.36 -20.18 -10.25
N LEU A 92 4.62 -21.10 -10.86
CA LEU A 92 3.78 -20.78 -12.03
C LEU A 92 2.63 -19.84 -11.66
N ALA A 93 1.96 -20.08 -10.52
CA ALA A 93 0.91 -19.21 -10.03
C ALA A 93 1.41 -17.79 -9.75
N PHE A 94 2.65 -17.64 -9.29
CA PHE A 94 3.28 -16.34 -9.06
C PHE A 94 3.29 -15.49 -10.34
N ASP A 95 3.61 -16.04 -11.52
CA ASP A 95 3.66 -15.27 -12.76
C ASP A 95 2.29 -14.66 -13.12
N THR A 96 1.23 -15.46 -13.02
CA THR A 96 -0.15 -15.02 -13.28
C THR A 96 -0.57 -13.94 -12.30
N LEU A 97 -0.25 -14.12 -11.03
CA LEU A 97 -0.57 -13.14 -10.01
C LEU A 97 0.20 -11.85 -10.27
N PHE A 98 1.53 -11.94 -10.37
CA PHE A 98 2.43 -10.80 -10.46
C PHE A 98 2.15 -9.94 -11.71
N TYR A 99 1.63 -10.55 -12.78
CA TYR A 99 1.08 -9.82 -13.91
C TYR A 99 0.08 -8.73 -13.51
N TYR A 100 -0.84 -9.01 -12.58
CA TYR A 100 -1.83 -8.02 -12.12
C TYR A 100 -1.20 -6.88 -11.33
N PHE A 101 -0.13 -7.15 -10.55
CA PHE A 101 0.62 -6.08 -9.89
C PHE A 101 1.19 -5.11 -10.94
N ARG A 102 1.88 -5.63 -11.96
CA ARG A 102 2.46 -4.81 -13.03
C ARG A 102 1.40 -4.00 -13.76
N LYS A 103 0.28 -4.64 -14.14
CA LYS A 103 -0.82 -3.96 -14.82
C LYS A 103 -1.43 -2.84 -13.99
N THR A 104 -1.54 -3.02 -12.68
CA THR A 104 -2.00 -1.94 -11.77
C THR A 104 -1.01 -0.77 -11.77
N VAL A 105 0.30 -1.04 -11.66
CA VAL A 105 1.34 0.00 -11.69
C VAL A 105 1.33 0.74 -13.03
N ASP A 106 1.28 0.02 -14.15
CA ASP A 106 1.26 0.60 -15.50
C ASP A 106 -0.02 1.41 -15.75
N SER A 107 -1.17 0.91 -15.30
CA SER A 107 -2.47 1.56 -15.53
C SER A 107 -2.65 2.84 -14.71
N ILE A 108 -2.10 2.90 -13.50
CA ILE A 108 -2.19 4.09 -12.65
C ILE A 108 -1.08 5.08 -13.01
N GLY A 109 0.11 4.59 -13.36
CA GLY A 109 1.32 5.39 -13.56
C GLY A 109 2.06 5.61 -12.24
N LEU A 110 3.39 5.53 -12.28
CA LEU A 110 4.24 5.70 -11.10
C LEU A 110 4.03 7.05 -10.41
N GLU A 111 3.77 8.10 -11.18
CA GLU A 111 3.57 9.44 -10.66
C GLU A 111 2.26 9.58 -9.89
N ASN A 112 1.24 8.77 -10.23
CA ASN A 112 -0.08 8.81 -9.60
C ASN A 112 -0.29 7.71 -8.55
N LEU A 113 0.51 6.65 -8.55
CA LEU A 113 0.40 5.58 -7.55
C LEU A 113 1.07 5.99 -6.24
N ASP A 114 0.40 5.72 -5.12
CA ASP A 114 0.96 5.89 -3.78
C ASP A 114 0.37 4.85 -2.81
N ALA A 115 0.97 4.72 -1.64
CA ALA A 115 0.50 3.84 -0.59
C ALA A 115 0.80 4.41 0.80
N LYS A 116 -0.10 4.17 1.76
CA LYS A 116 0.09 4.55 3.17
C LYS A 116 -0.37 3.45 4.11
N PRO A 117 0.12 3.41 5.36
CA PRO A 117 -0.30 2.41 6.33
C PRO A 117 -1.83 2.35 6.50
N VAL A 118 -2.37 1.15 6.54
CA VAL A 118 -3.82 0.91 6.54
C VAL A 118 -4.50 1.49 7.79
N ARG A 119 -3.77 1.64 8.89
CA ARG A 119 -4.25 2.29 10.13
C ARG A 119 -4.69 3.74 9.94
N PHE A 120 -4.30 4.40 8.84
CA PHE A 120 -4.82 5.73 8.49
C PHE A 120 -6.23 5.66 7.86
N TYR A 121 -6.74 4.47 7.57
CA TYR A 121 -8.05 4.23 6.95
C TYR A 121 -9.07 3.58 7.89
N LYS A 122 -8.93 3.73 9.22
CA LYS A 122 -9.83 3.10 10.22
C LYS A 122 -11.33 3.37 10.05
N LYS A 123 -11.70 4.43 9.33
CA LYS A 123 -13.10 4.79 9.04
C LYS A 123 -13.56 4.36 7.64
N HIS A 124 -12.67 3.80 6.83
CA HIS A 124 -12.96 3.33 5.48
C HIS A 124 -13.21 1.82 5.48
N LYS A 125 -14.08 1.35 4.58
CA LYS A 125 -14.46 -0.07 4.45
C LYS A 125 -13.30 -1.03 4.12
N ILE A 126 -12.16 -0.49 3.70
CA ILE A 126 -10.95 -1.29 3.41
C ILE A 126 -10.26 -1.76 4.67
N TYR A 127 -10.47 -1.04 5.78
CA TYR A 127 -9.93 -1.41 7.08
C TYR A 127 -10.88 -2.41 7.72
N ASP A 128 -10.36 -3.60 7.94
CA ASP A 128 -10.98 -4.61 8.79
C ASP A 128 -9.93 -4.91 9.89
N PRO A 129 -10.28 -4.89 11.19
CA PRO A 129 -9.32 -5.20 12.24
C PRO A 129 -9.08 -6.71 12.35
N PHE A 130 -7.84 -7.09 12.63
CA PHE A 130 -7.50 -8.49 12.90
C PHE A 130 -8.32 -9.07 14.05
N ASN A 131 -8.94 -10.21 13.79
CA ASN A 131 -9.68 -10.98 14.77
C ASN A 131 -8.82 -12.17 15.23
N GLU A 132 -8.30 -12.10 16.46
CA GLU A 132 -7.42 -13.13 17.03
C GLU A 132 -8.09 -14.51 17.15
N GLU A 133 -9.40 -14.55 17.40
CA GLU A 133 -10.14 -15.82 17.52
C GLU A 133 -10.21 -16.54 16.17
N LYS A 134 -10.32 -15.79 15.06
CA LYS A 134 -10.30 -16.33 13.69
C LYS A 134 -8.88 -16.64 13.18
N SER A 135 -7.83 -16.04 13.75
CA SER A 135 -6.44 -16.18 13.27
C SER A 135 -5.67 -17.37 13.82
N ASN A 136 -6.15 -18.00 14.90
CA ASN A 136 -5.52 -19.17 15.52
C ASN A 136 -5.45 -20.41 14.60
N GLN A 137 -5.98 -20.37 13.38
CA GLN A 137 -6.13 -21.53 12.50
C GLN A 137 -5.03 -21.68 11.42
N THR A 138 -4.16 -20.69 11.16
CA THR A 138 -3.14 -20.81 10.10
C THR A 138 -1.82 -20.11 10.46
N THR A 139 -0.72 -20.85 10.45
CA THR A 139 0.65 -20.32 10.54
C THR A 139 1.29 -20.27 9.15
N ILE A 140 2.13 -19.26 8.89
CA ILE A 140 3.01 -19.21 7.70
C ILE A 140 4.44 -19.12 8.23
N GLY A 141 5.32 -20.04 7.81
CA GLY A 141 6.71 -20.05 8.28
C GLY A 141 6.89 -20.39 9.77
N GLY A 142 5.88 -20.95 10.43
CA GLY A 142 5.94 -21.32 11.85
C GLY A 142 5.47 -20.23 12.82
N GLU A 143 5.17 -19.02 12.34
CA GLU A 143 4.64 -17.94 13.17
C GLU A 143 3.12 -17.79 13.01
N LYS A 144 2.44 -17.50 14.13
CA LYS A 144 1.03 -17.08 14.10
C LYS A 144 0.96 -15.77 13.35
N MET A 145 0.13 -15.72 12.31
CA MET A 145 0.02 -14.57 11.44
C MET A 145 -0.84 -13.46 12.06
N TYR A 146 -0.40 -12.95 13.22
CA TYR A 146 -0.80 -11.65 13.75
C TYR A 146 -0.08 -10.59 12.91
N THR A 147 -0.60 -10.31 11.71
CA THR A 147 -0.10 -9.18 10.94
C THR A 147 -0.53 -7.92 11.67
N LYS A 148 0.42 -7.22 12.29
CA LYS A 148 0.16 -5.90 12.85
C LYS A 148 -0.26 -4.95 11.72
N ASP A 149 -1.11 -3.97 12.04
CA ASP A 149 -1.50 -2.92 11.09
C ASP A 149 -0.28 -2.26 10.43
N ASP A 150 0.85 -2.21 11.16
CA ASP A 150 2.14 -1.65 10.72
C ASP A 150 2.78 -2.40 9.52
N ASN A 151 2.26 -3.57 9.14
CA ASN A 151 2.74 -4.35 7.98
C ASN A 151 1.82 -4.26 6.78
N ILE A 152 0.76 -3.44 6.86
CA ILE A 152 -0.28 -3.39 5.85
C ILE A 152 -0.43 -1.97 5.35
N PHE A 153 -0.32 -1.83 4.04
CA PHE A 153 -0.51 -0.57 3.36
C PHE A 153 -1.78 -0.64 2.54
N ALA A 154 -2.49 0.47 2.41
CA ALA A 154 -3.47 0.63 1.36
C ALA A 154 -2.86 1.46 0.23
N TYR A 155 -3.02 1.02 -1.01
CA TYR A 155 -2.56 1.74 -2.19
C TYR A 155 -3.72 2.48 -2.85
N PHE A 156 -3.42 3.63 -3.45
CA PHE A 156 -4.41 4.57 -3.97
C PHE A 156 -3.84 5.38 -5.14
N ASN A 157 -4.73 6.00 -5.89
CA ASN A 157 -4.36 7.05 -6.83
C ASN A 157 -4.22 8.36 -6.04
N LYS A 158 -3.11 9.10 -6.19
CA LYS A 158 -2.86 10.38 -5.50
C LYS A 158 -3.93 11.44 -5.75
N LYS A 159 -4.69 11.32 -6.85
CA LYS A 159 -5.84 12.19 -7.14
C LYS A 159 -7.04 11.91 -6.23
N ASP A 160 -7.09 10.73 -5.60
CA ASP A 160 -8.16 10.29 -4.72
C ASP A 160 -7.62 9.45 -3.53
N PRO A 161 -6.86 10.06 -2.61
CA PRO A 161 -6.17 9.34 -1.53
C PRO A 161 -7.09 8.80 -0.43
N GLU A 162 -8.34 9.25 -0.39
CA GLU A 162 -9.34 8.84 0.60
C GLU A 162 -10.11 7.57 0.18
N ASN A 163 -10.01 7.18 -1.10
CA ASN A 163 -10.64 5.98 -1.64
C ASN A 163 -9.55 4.99 -2.12
N PRO A 164 -8.93 4.24 -1.19
CA PRO A 164 -7.90 3.28 -1.54
C PRO A 164 -8.46 2.13 -2.39
N ILE A 165 -7.61 1.67 -3.31
CA ILE A 165 -7.96 0.68 -4.33
C ILE A 165 -7.82 -0.74 -3.77
N GLY A 166 -6.81 -0.97 -2.94
CA GLY A 166 -6.54 -2.27 -2.36
C GLY A 166 -5.49 -2.19 -1.26
N VAL A 167 -5.09 -3.36 -0.77
CA VAL A 167 -4.16 -3.50 0.35
C VAL A 167 -2.96 -4.37 -0.03
N LEU A 168 -1.85 -4.06 0.60
CA LEU A 168 -0.55 -4.70 0.46
C LEU A 168 -0.14 -5.22 1.84
N LEU A 169 0.33 -6.45 1.90
CA LEU A 169 0.91 -7.06 3.09
C LEU A 169 2.41 -7.24 2.89
N PHE A 170 3.17 -6.80 3.88
CA PHE A 170 4.60 -6.98 3.95
C PHE A 170 4.98 -8.03 5.00
N GLU A 171 6.05 -8.76 4.73
CA GLU A 171 6.69 -9.62 5.70
C GLU A 171 7.57 -8.75 6.62
N PRO A 172 7.37 -8.78 7.94
CA PRO A 172 7.96 -7.82 8.88
C PRO A 172 9.49 -7.85 8.95
N GLU A 173 10.15 -9.00 8.83
CA GLU A 173 11.60 -9.10 9.00
C GLU A 173 12.35 -8.56 7.77
N THR A 174 11.91 -8.96 6.59
CA THR A 174 12.57 -8.63 5.32
C THR A 174 12.00 -7.39 4.65
N ASN A 175 10.87 -6.88 5.15
CA ASN A 175 10.08 -5.79 4.58
C ASN A 175 9.60 -6.05 3.14
N LYS A 176 9.75 -7.28 2.64
CA LYS A 176 9.39 -7.67 1.27
C LYS A 176 7.87 -7.79 1.16
N LEU A 177 7.35 -7.49 -0.02
CA LEU A 177 5.93 -7.62 -0.33
C LEU A 177 5.56 -9.12 -0.34
N GLY A 178 4.69 -9.52 0.58
CA GLY A 178 4.15 -10.88 0.63
C GLY A 178 2.86 -11.03 -0.17
N SER A 179 2.01 -10.00 -0.17
CA SER A 179 0.74 -9.97 -0.91
C SER A 179 0.34 -8.54 -1.31
N TRP A 180 -0.31 -8.36 -2.46
CA TRP A 180 -0.87 -7.11 -2.99
C TRP A 180 -2.34 -7.21 -3.45
N ILE A 181 -2.98 -8.37 -3.23
CA ILE A 181 -4.36 -8.69 -3.59
C ILE A 181 -5.12 -8.87 -2.28
N LEU A 182 -6.26 -8.16 -2.25
CA LEU A 182 -7.40 -8.30 -1.35
C LEU A 182 -7.14 -9.11 -0.08
N ILE A 183 -6.68 -8.41 0.95
CA ILE A 183 -6.68 -8.92 2.32
C ILE A 183 -8.05 -8.56 2.90
N ASN A 184 -8.87 -9.57 3.21
CA ASN A 184 -9.95 -9.38 4.17
C ASN A 184 -9.33 -9.43 5.57
N GLN A 185 -8.97 -8.27 6.12
CA GLN A 185 -8.25 -8.15 7.39
C GLN A 185 -9.16 -8.52 8.59
N GLY A 186 -9.59 -9.77 8.73
CA GLY A 186 -10.55 -10.10 9.81
C GLY A 186 -11.36 -11.39 9.63
N GLY A 187 -11.02 -12.23 8.66
CA GLY A 187 -11.65 -13.54 8.46
C GLY A 187 -11.04 -14.44 7.38
N TYR A 188 -9.78 -14.19 7.02
CA TYR A 188 -8.89 -14.98 6.15
C TYR A 188 -9.47 -15.66 4.90
N HIS A 189 -9.20 -15.06 3.73
CA HIS A 189 -8.68 -15.82 2.59
C HIS A 189 -7.50 -15.05 1.99
N TYR A 190 -6.29 -15.53 2.27
CA TYR A 190 -5.05 -15.06 1.68
C TYR A 190 -5.04 -15.39 0.19
N PHE A 191 -5.64 -14.53 -0.63
CA PHE A 191 -5.33 -14.55 -2.05
C PHE A 191 -4.01 -13.80 -2.24
N LEU A 192 -2.89 -14.47 -1.95
CA LEU A 192 -1.65 -14.32 -2.71
C LEU A 192 -0.52 -15.17 -2.15
N SER A 193 0.24 -15.74 -3.09
CA SER A 193 1.54 -16.41 -2.94
C SER A 193 1.52 -17.72 -2.14
N PHE A 194 0.85 -17.77 -1.00
CA PHE A 194 1.10 -18.77 0.04
C PHE A 194 0.14 -19.96 0.04
N ASN A 195 -1.08 -19.80 -0.50
CA ASN A 195 -2.15 -20.80 -0.39
C ASN A 195 -2.92 -21.09 -1.70
N LEU A 196 -2.40 -20.69 -2.86
CA LEU A 196 -2.93 -21.20 -4.13
C LEU A 196 -2.38 -22.62 -4.35
N LEU A 197 -3.13 -23.58 -3.79
CA LEU A 197 -2.97 -25.03 -3.85
C LEU A 197 -1.73 -25.59 -3.10
#